data_AF-A0A3L8GLM1-F1
#
_entry.id   AF-A0A3L8GLM1-F1
#
_cell.length_a   1.000
_cell.length_b   1.000
_cell.length_c   1.000
_cell.angle_alpha   90.00
_cell.angle_beta   90.00
_cell.angle_gamma   90.00
#
_symmetry.space_group_name_H-M   'P 1'
#
loop_
_entity.id
_entity.type
_entity.pdbx_description
1 polymer ?
#
loop_
_entity_poly.entity_id
_entity_poly.type
_entity_poly.pdbx_seq_one_letter_code
_entity_poly.pdbx_strand_id
1 'polypeptide(L)'
;MSYFYFQVLKKIKNNINPIELLAEQFLYNFVFYGIIYIVWGYFKQPLTDQKSFNAFLIMLVVLILTARSLYLIIRNKIFSISPIIISSFPKKERNKLIWEIEKSLKNSTDFSKWSCGILATLLVLIISIVSNASLSILSKIGTKQEIIDLINSSSPFTNNLFLILLENLIVLILIILAYYLALQVPTYNKRLVLRVLRNCSYKVNSSPIDQPKIEKIVSFIEELVFWDTIKHIFNDYTKR
;
A
#
# COMPACT_ATOMS: atom_id res chain seq x y z
N MET A 1 23.06 6.00 -10.53
CA MET A 1 22.65 4.69 -11.06
C MET A 1 23.42 4.42 -12.34
N SER A 2 23.80 3.17 -12.60
CA SER A 2 24.59 2.80 -13.77
C SER A 2 23.81 2.99 -15.09
N TYR A 3 24.52 3.25 -16.19
CA TYR A 3 23.93 3.33 -17.54
C TYR A 3 23.15 2.04 -17.91
N PHE A 4 23.65 0.90 -17.44
CA PHE A 4 23.04 -0.41 -17.58
C PHE A 4 21.61 -0.47 -17.01
N TYR A 5 21.34 0.17 -15.87
CA TYR A 5 19.99 0.27 -15.31
C TYR A 5 18.99 0.86 -16.31
N PHE A 6 19.36 1.93 -17.01
CA PHE A 6 18.48 2.62 -17.94
C PHE A 6 18.21 1.79 -19.20
N GLN A 7 19.18 0.98 -19.64
CA GLN A 7 18.96 0.05 -20.75
C GLN A 7 17.94 -1.03 -20.39
N VAL A 8 18.09 -1.65 -19.21
CA VAL A 8 17.16 -2.67 -18.72
C VAL A 8 15.76 -2.06 -18.53
N LEU A 9 15.67 -0.88 -17.90
CA LEU A 9 14.40 -0.18 -17.70
C LEU A 9 13.71 0.15 -19.03
N LYS A 10 14.46 0.65 -20.02
CA LYS A 10 13.92 0.97 -21.36
C LYS A 10 13.37 -0.30 -22.02
N LYS A 11 14.09 -1.41 -21.93
CA LYS A 11 13.64 -2.70 -22.49
C LYS A 11 12.36 -3.19 -21.81
N ILE A 12 12.24 -3.03 -20.49
CA ILE A 12 11.02 -3.39 -19.75
C ILE A 12 9.84 -2.49 -20.17
N LYS A 13 10.03 -1.17 -20.19
CA LYS A 13 8.98 -0.20 -20.55
C LYS A 13 8.49 -0.32 -21.99
N ASN A 14 9.32 -0.80 -22.90
CA ASN A 14 8.90 -1.05 -24.28
C ASN A 14 7.99 -2.29 -24.41
N ASN A 15 7.99 -3.20 -23.42
CA ASN A 15 7.22 -4.44 -23.46
C ASN A 15 6.03 -4.46 -22.48
N ILE A 16 5.92 -3.48 -21.59
CA ILE A 16 4.78 -3.32 -20.67
C ILE A 16 4.11 -1.98 -20.93
N ASN A 17 2.78 -1.97 -21.00
CA ASN A 17 2.03 -0.73 -21.17
C ASN A 17 2.27 0.19 -19.95
N PRO A 18 2.72 1.44 -20.14
CA PRO A 18 2.94 2.38 -19.04
C PRO A 18 1.68 2.64 -18.22
N ILE A 19 0.49 2.56 -18.81
CA ILE A 19 -0.79 2.75 -18.11
C ILE A 19 -1.01 1.65 -17.07
N GLU A 20 -0.66 0.41 -17.38
CA GLU A 20 -0.84 -0.72 -16.44
C GLU A 20 0.14 -0.66 -15.27
N LEU A 21 1.39 -0.24 -15.53
CA LEU A 21 2.39 -0.02 -14.49
C LEU A 21 1.96 1.13 -13.56
N LEU A 22 1.41 2.19 -14.14
CA LEU A 22 0.85 3.31 -13.39
C LEU A 22 -0.37 2.85 -12.59
N ALA A 23 -1.26 2.05 -13.18
CA ALA A 23 -2.42 1.49 -12.50
C ALA A 23 -2.01 0.61 -11.30
N GLU A 24 -0.99 -0.24 -11.43
CA GLU A 24 -0.46 -1.01 -10.28
C GLU A 24 -0.02 -0.11 -9.13
N GLN A 25 0.75 0.92 -9.48
CA GLN A 25 1.34 1.83 -8.52
C GLN A 25 0.29 2.61 -7.75
N PHE A 26 -0.76 3.09 -8.43
CA PHE A 26 -1.85 3.81 -7.79
C PHE A 26 -2.82 2.88 -7.08
N LEU A 27 -3.08 1.69 -7.61
CA LEU A 27 -4.12 0.83 -7.07
C LEU A 27 -3.74 0.19 -5.74
N TYR A 28 -2.47 -0.16 -5.50
CA TYR A 28 -2.04 -0.60 -4.17
C TYR A 28 -2.29 0.48 -3.09
N ASN A 29 -1.97 1.73 -3.42
CA ASN A 29 -2.20 2.85 -2.51
C ASN A 29 -3.71 3.10 -2.35
N PHE A 30 -4.47 3.10 -3.45
CA PHE A 30 -5.91 3.29 -3.45
C PHE A 30 -6.65 2.22 -2.63
N VAL A 31 -6.25 0.95 -2.77
CA VAL A 31 -6.78 -0.17 -1.99
C VAL A 31 -6.51 0.02 -0.51
N PHE A 32 -5.28 0.40 -0.16
CA PHE A 32 -4.89 0.62 1.22
C PHE A 32 -5.64 1.80 1.86
N TYR A 33 -5.73 2.95 1.17
CA TYR A 33 -6.55 4.08 1.64
C TYR A 33 -8.04 3.76 1.68
N GLY A 34 -8.53 2.98 0.71
CA GLY A 34 -9.89 2.49 0.68
C GLY A 34 -10.20 1.67 1.93
N ILE A 35 -9.33 0.72 2.30
CA ILE A 35 -9.48 -0.07 3.53
C ILE A 35 -9.50 0.84 4.77
N ILE A 36 -8.56 1.79 4.88
CA ILE A 36 -8.52 2.73 6.00
C ILE A 36 -9.81 3.54 6.09
N TYR A 37 -10.27 4.11 4.98
CA TYR A 37 -11.49 4.92 4.91
C TYR A 37 -12.73 4.10 5.29
N ILE A 38 -12.80 2.86 4.79
CA ILE A 38 -13.88 1.91 5.07
C ILE A 38 -13.90 1.53 6.56
N VAL A 39 -12.74 1.21 7.15
CA VAL A 39 -12.61 0.89 8.58
C VAL A 39 -12.94 2.11 9.44
N TRP A 40 -12.48 3.30 9.05
CA TRP A 40 -12.79 4.55 9.72
C TRP A 40 -14.29 4.86 9.73
N GLY A 41 -14.95 4.69 8.57
CA GLY A 41 -16.40 4.84 8.44
C GLY A 41 -17.17 3.90 9.37
N TYR A 42 -16.72 2.65 9.50
CA TYR A 42 -17.31 1.69 10.42
C TYR A 42 -17.21 2.11 11.90
N PHE A 43 -16.07 2.66 12.33
CA PHE A 43 -15.91 3.16 13.70
C PHE A 43 -16.76 4.40 13.99
N LYS A 44 -16.92 5.29 13.01
CA LYS A 44 -17.72 6.52 13.17
C LYS A 44 -19.21 6.23 13.24
N GLN A 45 -19.68 5.26 12.47
CA GLN A 45 -21.09 4.87 12.43
C GLN A 45 -21.18 3.34 12.23
N PRO A 46 -21.26 2.57 13.32
CA PRO A 46 -21.33 1.12 13.20
C PRO A 46 -22.59 0.72 12.44
N LEU A 47 -22.40 -0.16 11.46
CA LEU A 47 -23.45 -0.69 10.60
C LEU A 47 -24.40 -1.51 11.49
N THR A 48 -25.59 -0.97 11.75
CA THR A 48 -26.60 -1.58 12.62
C THR A 48 -27.51 -2.56 11.87
N ASP A 49 -27.59 -2.44 10.54
CA ASP A 49 -28.37 -3.34 9.69
C ASP A 49 -27.49 -4.40 9.01
N GLN A 50 -27.91 -5.66 9.06
CA GLN A 50 -27.22 -6.80 8.45
C GLN A 50 -27.05 -6.66 6.94
N LYS A 51 -28.00 -6.01 6.24
CA LYS A 51 -27.87 -5.75 4.80
C LYS A 51 -26.70 -4.81 4.50
N SER A 52 -26.54 -3.77 5.32
CA SER A 52 -25.46 -2.79 5.19
C SER A 52 -24.09 -3.40 5.53
N PHE A 53 -24.05 -4.29 6.53
CA PHE A 53 -22.85 -5.06 6.87
C PHE A 53 -22.44 -6.04 5.75
N ASN A 54 -23.40 -6.73 5.14
CA ASN A 54 -23.13 -7.62 4.00
C ASN A 54 -22.61 -6.83 2.78
N ALA A 55 -23.21 -5.68 2.47
CA ALA A 55 -22.74 -4.81 1.39
C ALA A 55 -21.30 -4.32 1.64
N PHE A 56 -20.97 -4.00 2.89
CA PHE A 56 -19.61 -3.63 3.32
C PHE A 56 -18.60 -4.76 3.09
N LEU A 57 -18.93 -5.99 3.51
CA LEU A 57 -18.05 -7.15 3.28
C LEU A 57 -17.85 -7.43 1.79
N ILE A 58 -18.92 -7.34 0.99
CA ILE A 58 -18.83 -7.52 -0.46
C ILE A 58 -17.90 -6.48 -1.09
N MET A 59 -17.99 -5.21 -0.69
CA MET A 59 -17.11 -4.16 -1.20
C MET A 59 -15.63 -4.45 -0.88
N LEU A 60 -15.32 -4.89 0.35
CA LEU A 60 -13.96 -5.28 0.73
C LEU A 60 -13.44 -6.44 -0.11
N VAL A 61 -14.27 -7.48 -0.32
CA VAL A 61 -13.91 -8.63 -1.15
C VAL A 61 -13.62 -8.20 -2.59
N VAL A 62 -14.48 -7.37 -3.19
CA VAL A 62 -14.29 -6.85 -4.55
C VAL A 62 -12.99 -6.04 -4.66
N LEU A 63 -12.72 -5.19 -3.67
CA LEU A 63 -11.52 -4.35 -3.64
C LEU A 63 -10.23 -5.20 -3.50
N ILE A 64 -10.26 -6.28 -2.70
CA ILE A 64 -9.15 -7.23 -2.60
C ILE A 64 -8.96 -8.01 -3.92
N LEU A 65 -10.04 -8.49 -4.53
CA LEU A 65 -9.99 -9.25 -5.79
C LEU A 65 -9.49 -8.40 -6.96
N THR A 66 -9.89 -7.14 -7.05
CA THR A 66 -9.38 -6.20 -8.07
C THR A 66 -7.89 -5.95 -7.91
N ALA A 67 -7.42 -5.73 -6.68
CA ALA A 67 -5.99 -5.61 -6.37
C ALA A 67 -5.20 -6.86 -6.79
N ARG A 68 -5.73 -8.03 -6.47
CA ARG A 68 -5.13 -9.33 -6.81
C ARG A 68 -5.09 -9.56 -8.31
N SER A 69 -6.17 -9.24 -9.04
CA SER A 69 -6.25 -9.37 -10.50
C SER A 69 -5.11 -8.62 -11.19
N LEU A 70 -4.91 -7.35 -10.81
CA LEU A 70 -3.85 -6.53 -11.38
C LEU A 70 -2.45 -7.05 -11.05
N TYR A 71 -2.24 -7.51 -9.81
CA TYR A 71 -0.99 -8.16 -9.43
C TYR A 71 -0.67 -9.37 -10.33
N LEU A 72 -1.67 -10.23 -10.59
CA LEU A 72 -1.51 -11.41 -11.43
C LEU A 72 -1.22 -11.04 -12.90
N ILE A 73 -1.92 -10.04 -13.44
CA ILE A 73 -1.68 -9.53 -14.81
C ILE A 73 -0.23 -9.11 -14.97
N ILE A 74 0.30 -8.35 -14.01
CA ILE A 74 1.66 -7.81 -14.08
C ILE A 74 2.70 -8.90 -13.86
N ARG A 75 2.44 -9.82 -12.92
CA ARG A 75 3.28 -11.01 -12.72
C ARG A 75 3.41 -11.81 -14.02
N ASN A 76 2.30 -12.06 -14.72
CA ASN A 76 2.33 -12.78 -16.00
C ASN A 76 3.15 -12.04 -17.07
N LYS A 77 3.06 -10.70 -17.14
CA LYS A 77 3.90 -9.90 -18.05
C LYS A 77 5.38 -9.92 -17.67
N ILE A 78 5.69 -9.92 -16.38
CA ILE A 78 7.07 -10.07 -15.90
C ILE A 78 7.63 -11.43 -16.32
N PHE A 79 6.83 -12.51 -16.24
CA PHE A 79 7.22 -13.83 -16.72
C PHE A 79 7.52 -13.84 -18.23
N SER A 80 6.68 -13.21 -19.05
CA SER A 80 6.92 -13.15 -20.50
C SER A 80 8.15 -12.33 -20.89
N ILE A 81 8.52 -11.32 -20.10
CA ILE A 81 9.67 -10.44 -20.37
C ILE A 81 10.99 -11.05 -19.89
N SER A 82 10.96 -11.88 -18.85
CA SER A 82 12.14 -12.51 -18.27
C SER A 82 13.03 -13.24 -19.30
N PRO A 83 12.54 -14.08 -20.24
CA PRO A 83 13.38 -14.71 -21.25
C PRO A 83 14.07 -13.70 -22.19
N ILE A 84 13.39 -12.59 -22.54
CA ILE A 84 13.94 -11.52 -23.39
C ILE A 84 15.10 -10.82 -22.68
N ILE A 85 14.98 -10.59 -21.37
CA ILE A 85 16.04 -9.99 -20.55
C ILE A 85 17.19 -10.99 -20.34
N ILE A 86 16.91 -12.28 -20.21
CA ILE A 86 17.93 -13.32 -20.08
C ILE A 86 18.82 -13.38 -21.33
N SER A 87 18.23 -13.30 -22.53
CA SER A 87 18.96 -13.33 -23.80
C SER A 87 19.70 -12.02 -24.11
N SER A 88 19.15 -10.87 -23.69
CA SER A 88 19.71 -9.55 -24.00
C SER A 88 20.89 -9.13 -23.11
N PHE A 89 21.01 -9.68 -21.90
CA PHE A 89 21.98 -9.18 -20.91
C PHE A 89 22.68 -10.33 -20.17
N PRO A 90 24.01 -10.27 -19.94
CA PRO A 90 24.74 -11.36 -19.28
C PRO A 90 24.44 -11.46 -17.77
N LYS A 91 24.48 -12.69 -17.24
CA LYS A 91 24.12 -12.99 -15.84
C LYS A 91 24.93 -12.18 -14.81
N LYS A 92 26.23 -11.97 -15.05
CA LYS A 92 27.12 -11.21 -14.15
C LYS A 92 26.64 -9.76 -13.98
N GLU A 93 26.26 -9.10 -15.08
CA GLU A 93 25.77 -7.72 -15.06
C GLU A 93 24.39 -7.61 -14.41
N ARG A 94 23.50 -8.58 -14.68
CA ARG A 94 22.19 -8.65 -14.00
C ARG A 94 22.34 -8.76 -12.48
N ASN A 95 23.24 -9.61 -11.98
CA ASN A 95 23.48 -9.78 -10.55
C ASN A 95 24.08 -8.52 -9.91
N LYS A 96 25.02 -7.85 -10.60
CA LYS A 96 25.57 -6.57 -10.14
C LYS A 96 24.48 -5.50 -10.04
N LEU A 97 23.59 -5.43 -11.04
CA LEU A 97 22.48 -4.49 -11.04
C LEU A 97 21.45 -4.79 -9.95
N ILE A 98 21.15 -6.06 -9.67
CA ILE A 98 20.31 -6.47 -8.53
C ILE A 98 20.88 -5.88 -7.24
N TRP A 99 22.17 -6.08 -6.98
CA TRP A 99 22.83 -5.57 -5.78
C TRP A 99 22.81 -4.03 -5.70
N GLU A 100 23.09 -3.34 -6.81
CA GLU A 100 23.02 -1.87 -6.88
C GLU A 100 21.62 -1.35 -6.55
N ILE A 101 20.58 -1.99 -7.11
CA ILE A 101 19.19 -1.62 -6.87
C ILE A 101 18.79 -1.89 -5.42
N GLU A 102 19.14 -3.07 -4.87
CA GLU A 102 18.84 -3.42 -3.49
C GLU A 102 19.47 -2.44 -2.50
N LYS A 103 20.75 -2.10 -2.70
CA LYS A 103 21.44 -1.09 -1.90
C LYS A 103 20.76 0.28 -2.00
N SER A 104 20.38 0.69 -3.22
CA SER A 104 19.68 1.97 -3.42
C SER A 104 18.28 1.97 -2.77
N LEU A 105 17.54 0.87 -2.83
CA LEU A 105 16.23 0.74 -2.20
C LEU A 105 16.34 0.75 -0.68
N LYS A 106 17.36 0.10 -0.11
CA LYS A 106 17.65 0.16 1.33
C LYS A 106 17.91 1.59 1.77
N ASN A 107 18.82 2.31 1.11
CA ASN A 107 19.10 3.71 1.40
C ASN A 107 17.85 4.59 1.29
N SER A 108 17.01 4.37 0.27
CA SER A 108 15.75 5.11 0.11
C SER A 108 14.76 4.83 1.24
N THR A 109 14.73 3.58 1.73
CA THR A 109 13.86 3.17 2.84
C THR A 109 14.33 3.80 4.15
N ASP A 110 15.64 3.79 4.41
CA ASP A 110 16.24 4.39 5.59
C ASP A 110 16.04 5.91 5.60
N PHE A 111 16.21 6.56 4.44
CA PHE A 111 15.87 7.98 4.26
C PHE A 111 14.39 8.26 4.52
N SER A 112 13.48 7.43 4.01
CA SER A 112 12.03 7.63 4.20
C SER A 112 11.63 7.50 5.67
N LYS A 113 12.22 6.54 6.39
CA LYS A 113 12.00 6.36 7.84
C LYS A 113 12.52 7.57 8.62
N TRP A 114 13.74 7.99 8.35
CA TRP A 114 14.36 9.15 8.99
C TRP A 114 13.54 10.43 8.73
N SER A 115 13.15 10.65 7.47
CA SER A 115 12.35 11.79 7.05
C SER A 115 10.94 11.79 7.67
N CYS A 116 10.28 10.64 7.79
CA CYS A 116 9.02 10.53 8.53
C CYS A 116 9.19 10.84 10.02
N GLY A 117 10.31 10.45 10.64
CA GLY A 117 10.61 10.79 12.03
C GLY A 117 10.68 12.30 12.23
N ILE A 118 11.36 13.03 11.33
CA ILE A 118 11.43 14.49 11.36
C ILE A 118 10.06 15.13 11.15
N LEU A 119 9.27 14.61 10.22
CA LEU A 119 7.92 15.13 9.98
C LEU A 119 7.04 14.95 11.22
N ALA A 120 7.11 13.78 11.87
CA ALA A 120 6.35 13.50 13.08
C ALA A 120 6.70 14.48 14.21
N THR A 121 7.99 14.76 14.44
CA THR A 121 8.41 15.71 15.48
C THR A 121 8.01 17.14 15.15
N LEU A 122 8.10 17.56 13.88
CA LEU A 122 7.61 18.86 13.43
C LEU A 122 6.11 19.02 13.63
N LEU A 123 5.32 18.00 13.29
CA LEU A 123 3.86 18.03 13.48
C LEU A 123 3.48 18.14 14.96
N VAL A 124 4.12 17.36 15.83
CA VAL A 124 3.90 17.44 17.29
C VAL A 124 4.28 18.81 17.82
N LEU A 125 5.39 19.39 17.35
CA LEU A 125 5.82 20.73 17.74
C LEU A 125 4.82 21.80 17.29
N ILE A 126 4.33 21.74 16.05
CA ILE A 126 3.31 22.67 15.53
C ILE A 126 2.04 22.55 16.37
N ILE A 127 1.55 21.34 16.62
CA ILE A 127 0.36 21.10 17.45
C ILE A 127 0.57 21.66 18.87
N SER A 128 1.76 21.49 19.44
CA SER A 128 2.09 22.00 20.78
C SER A 128 2.10 23.52 20.82
N ILE A 129 2.69 24.19 19.82
CA ILE A 129 2.70 25.66 19.72
C ILE A 129 1.29 26.19 19.56
N VAL A 130 0.50 25.62 18.64
CA VAL A 130 -0.89 26.03 18.42
C VAL A 130 -1.72 25.82 19.68
N SER A 131 -1.61 24.66 20.33
CA SER A 131 -2.33 24.36 21.57
C SER A 131 -1.96 25.34 22.69
N ASN A 132 -0.68 25.64 22.87
CA ASN A 132 -0.22 26.62 23.86
C ASN A 132 -0.69 28.05 23.54
N ALA A 133 -0.70 28.44 22.27
CA ALA A 133 -1.22 29.73 21.84
C ALA A 133 -2.75 29.84 22.10
N SER A 134 -3.51 28.79 21.78
CA SER A 134 -4.94 28.71 22.05
C SER A 134 -5.25 28.76 23.55
N LEU A 135 -4.47 28.03 24.38
CA LEU A 135 -4.61 28.07 25.84
C LEU A 135 -4.25 29.44 26.41
N SER A 136 -3.22 30.10 25.88
CA SER A 136 -2.84 31.47 26.26
C SER A 136 -3.96 32.47 25.95
N ILE A 137 -4.61 32.35 24.80
CA ILE A 137 -5.78 33.16 24.44
C ILE A 137 -6.96 32.88 25.36
N LEU A 138 -7.27 31.61 25.65
CA LEU A 138 -8.33 31.25 26.60
C LEU A 138 -8.07 31.81 28.00
N SER A 139 -6.82 31.76 28.47
CA SER A 139 -6.44 32.29 29.78
C SER A 139 -6.57 33.80 29.92
N LYS A 140 -6.69 34.52 28.79
CA LYS A 140 -6.99 35.96 28.77
C LYS A 140 -8.49 36.27 28.73
N ILE A 141 -9.34 35.29 28.44
CA ILE A 141 -10.80 35.45 28.25
C ILE A 141 -11.58 35.15 29.55
N GLY A 142 -11.04 34.33 30.46
CA GLY A 142 -11.68 34.02 31.75
C GLY A 142 -10.70 33.48 32.79
N THR A 143 -11.14 33.36 34.04
CA THR A 143 -10.29 32.82 35.11
C THR A 143 -10.13 31.30 35.01
N LYS A 144 -9.00 30.76 35.51
CA LYS A 144 -8.73 29.31 35.50
C LYS A 144 -9.88 28.49 36.08
N GLN A 145 -10.52 28.98 37.14
CA GLN A 145 -11.64 28.31 37.81
C GLN A 145 -12.88 28.24 36.91
N GLU A 146 -13.24 29.33 36.22
CA GLU A 146 -14.39 29.35 35.30
C GLU A 146 -14.22 28.40 34.11
N ILE A 147 -13.00 28.27 33.58
CA ILE A 147 -12.69 27.34 32.49
C ILE A 147 -12.77 25.88 32.97
N ILE A 148 -12.24 25.60 34.17
CA ILE A 148 -12.30 24.27 34.78
C ILE A 148 -13.74 23.89 35.13
N ASP A 149 -14.53 24.82 35.63
CA ASP A 149 -15.95 24.61 35.93
C ASP A 149 -16.79 24.42 34.66
N LEU A 150 -16.45 25.08 33.54
CA LEU A 150 -17.07 24.82 32.24
C LEU A 150 -16.78 23.40 31.73
N ILE A 151 -15.54 22.93 31.90
CA ILE A 151 -15.10 21.58 31.51
C ILE A 151 -15.74 20.50 32.40
N ASN A 152 -15.86 20.77 33.71
CA ASN A 152 -16.40 19.81 34.69
C ASN A 152 -17.93 19.75 34.71
N SER A 153 -18.62 20.87 34.44
CA SER A 153 -20.09 20.94 34.45
C SER A 153 -20.75 20.25 33.25
N SER A 154 -19.99 19.88 32.22
CA SER A 154 -20.48 19.27 31.00
C SER A 154 -19.88 17.88 30.77
N SER A 155 -20.46 16.84 31.38
CA SER A 155 -20.09 15.44 31.10
C SER A 155 -20.11 15.03 29.62
N PRO A 156 -20.96 15.58 28.71
CA PRO A 156 -20.82 15.32 27.28
C PRO A 156 -19.62 16.02 26.61
N PHE A 157 -19.06 17.06 27.24
CA PHE A 157 -17.93 17.82 26.69
C PHE A 157 -16.62 17.05 26.79
N THR A 158 -16.38 16.32 27.88
CA THR A 158 -15.17 15.49 28.04
C THR A 158 -15.15 14.31 27.07
N ASN A 159 -16.29 13.65 26.84
CA ASN A 159 -16.43 12.59 25.83
C ASN A 159 -16.23 13.14 24.40
N ASN A 160 -16.79 14.31 24.09
CA ASN A 160 -16.58 14.97 22.80
C ASN A 160 -15.12 15.42 22.62
N LEU A 161 -14.46 15.94 23.66
CA LEU A 161 -13.05 16.28 23.61
C LEU A 161 -12.16 15.06 23.36
N PHE A 162 -12.44 13.93 24.02
CA PHE A 162 -11.71 12.69 23.79
C PHE A 162 -11.85 12.20 22.34
N LEU A 163 -13.07 12.25 21.78
CA LEU A 163 -13.32 11.92 20.38
C LEU A 163 -12.58 12.87 19.41
N ILE A 164 -12.58 14.17 19.68
CA ILE A 164 -11.85 15.18 18.89
C ILE A 164 -10.33 14.92 18.94
N LEU A 165 -9.77 14.58 20.11
CA LEU A 165 -8.36 14.24 20.24
C LEU A 165 -8.00 12.97 19.45
N LEU A 166 -8.86 11.95 19.51
CA LEU A 166 -8.68 10.71 18.76
C LEU A 166 -8.73 10.95 17.25
N GLU A 167 -9.68 11.76 16.78
CA GLU A 167 -9.79 12.15 15.36
C GLU A 167 -8.53 12.88 14.88
N ASN A 168 -8.03 13.85 15.66
CA ASN A 168 -6.81 14.58 15.34
C ASN A 168 -5.56 13.69 15.29
N LEU A 169 -5.43 12.73 16.22
CA LEU A 169 -4.34 11.75 16.21
C LEU A 169 -4.37 10.90 14.94
N ILE A 170 -5.55 10.48 14.51
CA ILE A 170 -5.71 9.63 13.34
C ILE A 170 -5.43 10.42 12.06
N VAL A 171 -5.89 11.67 11.96
CA VAL A 171 -5.50 12.57 10.88
C VAL A 171 -3.98 12.74 10.81
N LEU A 172 -3.30 12.92 11.95
CA LEU A 172 -1.85 13.04 12.00
C LEU A 172 -1.15 11.76 11.51
N ILE A 173 -1.62 10.58 11.92
CA ILE A 173 -1.12 9.30 11.43
C ILE A 173 -1.31 9.19 9.90
N LEU A 174 -2.48 9.60 9.39
CA LEU A 174 -2.77 9.58 7.95
C LEU A 174 -1.86 10.52 7.16
N ILE A 175 -1.54 11.70 7.69
CA ILE A 175 -0.60 12.64 7.05
C ILE A 175 0.80 12.01 6.97
N ILE A 176 1.32 11.44 8.06
CA ILE A 176 2.64 10.79 8.08
C ILE A 176 2.66 9.61 7.11
N LEU A 177 1.59 8.82 7.08
CA LEU A 177 1.46 7.66 6.22
C LEU A 177 1.38 8.06 4.74
N ALA A 178 0.64 9.12 4.41
CA ALA A 178 0.55 9.65 3.07
C ALA A 178 1.90 10.20 2.58
N TYR A 179 2.60 10.92 3.45
CA TYR A 179 3.95 11.38 3.18
C TYR A 179 4.92 10.20 2.92
N TYR A 180 4.86 9.17 3.77
CA TYR A 180 5.67 7.96 3.60
C TYR A 180 5.42 7.30 2.24
N LEU A 181 4.15 7.13 1.85
CA LEU A 181 3.78 6.54 0.56
C LEU A 181 4.23 7.41 -0.62
N ALA A 182 4.12 8.74 -0.51
CA ALA A 182 4.63 9.66 -1.53
C ALA A 182 6.15 9.51 -1.76
N LEU A 183 6.93 9.33 -0.69
CA LEU A 183 8.38 9.06 -0.80
C LEU A 183 8.69 7.72 -1.47
N GLN A 184 7.77 6.75 -1.45
CA GLN A 184 7.96 5.46 -2.12
C GLN A 184 7.70 5.51 -3.63
N VAL A 185 6.85 6.42 -4.11
CA VAL A 185 6.50 6.60 -5.54
C VAL A 185 7.73 6.61 -6.47
N PRO A 186 8.79 7.42 -6.24
CA PRO A 186 9.96 7.44 -7.12
C PRO A 186 10.76 6.13 -7.12
N THR A 187 10.58 5.27 -6.11
CA THR A 187 11.27 3.97 -6.04
C THR A 187 10.59 2.88 -6.87
N TYR A 188 9.38 3.13 -7.39
CA TYR A 188 8.59 2.12 -8.11
C TYR A 188 9.35 1.51 -9.30
N ASN A 189 9.93 2.33 -10.18
CA ASN A 189 10.71 1.84 -11.33
C ASN A 189 11.85 0.91 -10.89
N LYS A 190 12.55 1.24 -9.80
CA LYS A 190 13.63 0.41 -9.26
C LYS A 190 13.10 -0.95 -8.76
N ARG A 191 11.95 -0.94 -8.05
CA ARG A 191 11.29 -2.16 -7.59
C ARG A 191 10.81 -3.03 -8.76
N LEU A 192 10.29 -2.43 -9.83
CA LEU A 192 9.90 -3.14 -11.06
C LEU A 192 11.09 -3.83 -11.71
N VAL A 193 12.19 -3.10 -11.95
CA VAL A 193 13.41 -3.68 -12.53
C VAL A 193 13.93 -4.82 -11.67
N LEU A 194 13.95 -4.64 -10.34
CA LEU A 194 14.35 -5.69 -9.41
C LEU A 194 13.45 -6.93 -9.52
N ARG A 195 12.13 -6.75 -9.61
CA ARG A 195 11.16 -7.84 -9.74
C ARG A 195 11.41 -8.66 -11.01
N VAL A 196 11.65 -8.00 -12.14
CA VAL A 196 11.98 -8.64 -13.42
C VAL A 196 13.32 -9.37 -13.35
N LEU A 197 14.37 -8.72 -12.83
CA LEU A 197 15.71 -9.32 -12.74
C LEU A 197 15.74 -10.53 -11.79
N ARG A 198 15.04 -10.47 -10.66
CA ARG A 198 14.90 -11.63 -9.76
C ARG A 198 14.16 -12.77 -10.46
N ASN A 199 13.13 -12.47 -11.23
CA ASN A 199 12.41 -13.48 -11.99
C ASN A 199 13.30 -14.18 -13.04
N CYS A 200 14.27 -13.47 -13.62
CA CYS A 200 15.26 -14.05 -14.54
C CYS A 200 16.20 -15.08 -13.91
N SER A 201 16.28 -15.15 -12.58
CA SER A 201 17.11 -16.11 -11.85
C SER A 201 16.39 -17.43 -11.56
N TYR A 202 15.06 -17.46 -11.65
CA TYR A 202 14.28 -18.69 -11.53
C TYR A 202 14.26 -19.41 -12.87
N LYS A 203 14.55 -20.72 -12.87
CA LYS A 203 14.34 -21.57 -14.06
C LYS A 203 12.84 -21.56 -14.34
N VAL A 204 12.43 -20.89 -15.41
CA VAL A 204 11.05 -20.89 -15.90
C VAL A 204 10.78 -22.27 -16.50
N ASN A 205 10.46 -23.25 -15.66
CA ASN A 205 10.09 -24.60 -16.09
C ASN A 205 8.67 -24.68 -16.66
N SER A 206 7.90 -23.60 -16.60
CA SER A 206 6.55 -23.53 -17.13
C SER A 206 6.31 -22.13 -17.65
N SER A 207 6.85 -21.87 -18.82
CA SER A 207 6.43 -20.73 -19.62
C SER A 207 4.93 -20.95 -19.93
N PRO A 208 4.02 -20.06 -19.49
CA PRO A 208 2.63 -20.12 -19.95
C PRO A 208 2.54 -19.85 -21.45
N ILE A 209 3.63 -19.45 -22.12
CA ILE A 209 3.62 -18.90 -23.47
C ILE A 209 2.96 -19.88 -24.46
N ASP A 210 3.11 -21.19 -24.26
CA ASP A 210 2.61 -22.21 -25.18
C ASP A 210 1.20 -22.75 -24.87
N GLN A 211 0.53 -22.27 -23.81
CA GLN A 211 -0.84 -22.70 -23.49
C GLN A 211 -1.90 -21.99 -24.34
N PRO A 212 -2.98 -22.69 -24.75
CA PRO A 212 -4.12 -22.10 -25.44
C PRO A 212 -4.79 -21.01 -24.59
N LYS A 213 -5.37 -19.99 -25.25
CA LYS A 213 -5.93 -18.80 -24.59
C LYS A 213 -6.95 -19.13 -23.50
N ILE A 214 -7.73 -20.20 -23.68
CA ILE A 214 -8.78 -20.62 -22.74
C ILE A 214 -8.16 -21.19 -21.46
N GLU A 215 -7.16 -22.08 -21.56
CA GLU A 215 -6.48 -22.63 -20.38
C GLU A 215 -5.74 -21.55 -19.57
N LYS A 216 -5.20 -20.52 -20.24
CA LYS A 216 -4.66 -19.33 -19.57
C LYS A 216 -5.71 -18.57 -18.77
N ILE A 217 -6.92 -18.42 -19.30
CA ILE A 217 -8.00 -17.70 -18.63
C ILE A 217 -8.52 -18.53 -17.45
N VAL A 218 -8.69 -19.84 -17.63
CA VAL A 218 -9.14 -20.75 -16.56
C VAL A 218 -8.13 -20.75 -15.41
N SER A 219 -6.85 -20.98 -15.69
CA SER A 219 -5.80 -20.95 -14.66
C SER A 219 -5.69 -19.59 -13.97
N PHE A 220 -5.87 -18.49 -14.71
CA PHE A 220 -5.93 -17.14 -14.13
C PHE A 220 -7.13 -16.97 -13.17
N ILE A 221 -8.32 -17.45 -13.54
CA ILE A 221 -9.52 -17.38 -12.70
C ILE A 221 -9.35 -18.26 -11.45
N GLU A 222 -8.82 -19.47 -11.61
CA GLU A 222 -8.53 -20.37 -10.48
C GLU A 222 -7.55 -19.73 -9.49
N GLU A 223 -6.48 -19.10 -9.99
CA GLU A 223 -5.50 -18.42 -9.16
C GLU A 223 -6.06 -17.13 -8.51
N LEU A 224 -6.94 -16.42 -9.22
CA LEU A 224 -7.60 -15.21 -8.72
C LEU A 224 -8.55 -15.50 -7.56
N VAL A 225 -9.33 -16.57 -7.65
CA VAL A 225 -10.32 -16.97 -6.62
C VAL A 225 -9.68 -17.81 -5.50
N PHE A 226 -8.37 -18.09 -5.57
CA PHE A 226 -7.71 -19.06 -4.67
C PHE A 226 -8.38 -20.44 -4.72
N TRP A 227 -8.84 -20.86 -5.89
CA TRP A 227 -9.62 -22.08 -6.05
C TRP A 227 -8.84 -23.31 -5.57
N ASP A 228 -7.52 -23.34 -5.75
CA ASP A 228 -6.65 -24.41 -5.24
C ASP A 228 -6.62 -24.46 -3.71
N THR A 229 -6.61 -23.30 -3.05
CA THR A 229 -6.64 -23.22 -1.59
C THR A 229 -8.02 -23.62 -1.05
N ILE A 230 -9.09 -23.18 -1.72
CA ILE A 230 -10.47 -23.57 -1.38
C ILE A 230 -10.65 -25.07 -1.55
N LYS A 231 -10.19 -25.65 -2.67
CA LYS A 231 -10.22 -27.10 -2.91
C LYS A 231 -9.47 -27.86 -1.81
N HIS A 232 -8.28 -27.42 -1.42
CA HIS A 232 -7.50 -28.08 -0.36
C HIS A 232 -8.23 -28.04 0.98
N ILE A 233 -8.80 -26.89 1.35
CA ILE A 233 -9.59 -26.74 2.58
C ILE A 233 -10.84 -27.64 2.54
N PHE A 234 -11.58 -27.67 1.43
CA PHE A 234 -12.77 -28.52 1.30
C PHE A 234 -12.45 -30.03 1.30
N ASN A 235 -11.33 -30.43 0.70
CA ASN A 235 -10.90 -31.83 0.71
C ASN A 235 -10.43 -32.30 2.10
N ASP A 236 -9.83 -31.42 2.91
CA ASP A 236 -9.45 -31.74 4.29
C ASP A 236 -10.69 -31.84 5.21
N TYR A 237 -11.74 -31.06 4.94
CA TYR A 237 -12.99 -31.13 5.69
C TYR A 237 -13.87 -32.33 5.35
N THR A 238 -13.76 -32.89 4.15
CA THR A 238 -14.52 -34.09 3.73
C THR A 238 -13.84 -35.41 4.09
N LYS A 239 -12.61 -35.36 4.62
CA LYS A 239 -11.84 -36.52 5.11
C LYS A 239 -11.80 -36.67 6.64
N ARG A 240 -12.60 -35.88 7.37
CA ARG A 240 -12.88 -36.08 8.81
C ARG A 240 -14.30 -36.58 9.00
#